data_AF-A0AAD5MPL9-F1
#
_entry.id   AF-A0AAD5MPL9-F1
#
_cell.length_a   1.000
_cell.length_b   1.000
_cell.length_c   1.000
_cell.angle_alpha   90.00
_cell.angle_beta   90.00
_cell.angle_gamma   90.00
#
_symmetry.space_group_name_H-M   'P 1'
#
loop_
_entity.id
_entity.type
_entity.pdbx_description
1 polymer ?
#
loop_
_entity_poly.entity_id
_entity_poly.type
_entity_poly.pdbx_seq_one_letter_code
_entity_poly.pdbx_strand_id
1 'polypeptide(L)'
;MHDVHSPYVPTVVSIIEPLRYGCRIDIHAKVNDCPHKSSRNSAVELLFGPQIILHINFRFHQDHVVVMNSASYGNWGDEVRRHHSCDSFHLRIHLHHDHYEIDLNGKLMAYYAHRFPMESVQALGLKGDFTIKKSVSPDFNSTWNEKRRL
;
A
#
# COMPACT_ATOMS: atom_id res chain seq x y z
N MET A 1 -9.32 15.77 -2.81
CA MET A 1 -7.95 15.48 -2.32
C MET A 1 -8.04 15.30 -0.82
N HIS A 2 -7.88 14.06 -0.34
CA HIS A 2 -7.97 13.73 1.09
C HIS A 2 -6.56 13.53 1.65
N ASP A 3 -5.80 14.61 1.79
CA ASP A 3 -4.46 14.52 2.38
C ASP A 3 -4.55 14.27 3.88
N VAL A 4 -3.92 13.19 4.36
CA VAL A 4 -3.75 12.92 5.79
C VAL A 4 -2.29 13.12 6.15
N HIS A 5 -2.03 14.03 7.07
CA HIS A 5 -0.69 14.38 7.51
C HIS A 5 -0.34 13.69 8.82
N SER A 6 0.80 12.99 8.82
CA SER A 6 1.42 12.39 10.01
C SER A 6 0.46 11.61 10.94
N PRO A 7 -0.34 10.65 10.42
CA PRO A 7 -1.16 9.84 11.29
C PRO A 7 -0.31 9.01 12.26
N TYR A 8 -0.82 8.82 13.47
CA TYR A 8 -0.28 7.84 14.41
C TYR A 8 -0.38 6.43 13.82
N VAL A 9 0.54 5.53 14.19
CA VAL A 9 0.53 4.12 13.77
C VAL A 9 0.48 3.26 15.05
N PRO A 10 -0.45 2.30 15.16
CA PRO A 10 -1.41 1.86 14.14
C PRO A 10 -2.58 2.82 13.94
N THR A 11 -3.10 2.88 12.70
CA THR A 11 -4.34 3.61 12.37
C THR A 11 -5.10 2.97 11.22
N VAL A 12 -6.37 3.33 11.10
CA VAL A 12 -7.22 3.03 9.96
C VAL A 12 -7.81 4.34 9.45
N VAL A 13 -7.61 4.64 8.17
CA VAL A 13 -8.12 5.84 7.51
C VAL A 13 -9.21 5.41 6.53
N SER A 14 -10.43 5.91 6.73
CA SER A 14 -11.55 5.62 5.82
C SER A 14 -11.31 6.21 4.43
N ILE A 15 -11.61 5.42 3.41
CA ILE A 15 -11.65 5.83 2.01
C ILE A 15 -13.13 6.05 1.66
N ILE A 16 -13.51 7.32 1.52
CA ILE A 16 -14.91 7.73 1.35
C ILE A 16 -15.39 7.46 -0.09
N GLU A 17 -14.52 7.67 -1.06
CA GLU A 17 -14.83 7.47 -2.48
C GLU A 17 -14.26 6.13 -2.96
N PRO A 18 -15.07 5.32 -3.68
CA PRO A 18 -14.58 4.06 -4.24
C PRO A 18 -13.35 4.29 -5.10
N LEU A 19 -12.36 3.41 -4.93
CA LEU A 19 -11.17 3.41 -5.76
C LEU A 19 -11.54 3.02 -7.20
N ARG A 20 -10.90 3.67 -8.18
CA ARG A 20 -11.15 3.46 -9.61
C ARG A 20 -9.84 3.28 -10.36
N TYR A 21 -9.96 2.81 -11.60
CA TYR A 21 -8.83 2.82 -12.54
C TYR A 21 -8.20 4.21 -12.63
N GLY A 22 -6.88 4.27 -12.60
CA GLY A 22 -6.09 5.50 -12.63
C GLY A 22 -5.93 6.16 -11.27
N CYS A 23 -6.64 5.71 -10.22
CA CYS A 23 -6.37 6.16 -8.86
C CYS A 23 -4.96 5.75 -8.45
N ARG A 24 -4.41 6.56 -7.56
CA ARG A 24 -3.09 6.37 -6.99
C ARG A 24 -3.14 6.56 -5.49
N ILE A 25 -2.42 5.73 -4.74
CA ILE A 25 -2.22 5.90 -3.30
C ILE A 25 -0.72 6.10 -3.06
N ASP A 26 -0.37 7.24 -2.45
CA ASP A 26 1.00 7.57 -2.08
C ASP A 26 1.18 7.59 -0.56
N ILE A 27 2.23 6.90 -0.10
CA ILE A 27 2.57 6.80 1.32
C ILE A 27 4.06 7.07 1.47
N HIS A 28 4.38 8.12 2.21
CA HIS A 28 5.74 8.46 2.60
C HIS A 28 5.95 8.04 4.06
N ALA A 29 6.85 7.09 4.28
CA ALA A 29 7.14 6.55 5.60
C ALA A 29 8.65 6.43 5.84
N LYS A 30 9.02 6.55 7.11
CA LYS A 30 10.37 6.22 7.61
C LYS A 30 10.23 5.08 8.60
N VAL A 31 11.03 4.03 8.45
CA VAL A 31 11.12 2.96 9.44
C VAL A 31 11.77 3.54 10.69
N ASN A 32 11.15 3.32 11.85
CA ASN A 32 11.70 3.85 13.09
C ASN A 32 12.93 3.02 13.47
N ASP A 33 14.03 3.71 13.77
CA ASP A 33 15.23 3.07 14.26
C ASP A 33 14.98 2.71 15.73
N CYS A 34 14.73 1.43 16.03
CA CYS A 34 14.87 1.00 17.41
C CYS A 34 15.66 -0.31 17.57
N PRO A 35 16.33 -0.47 18.72
CA PRO A 35 17.47 -1.38 18.89
C PRO A 35 17.12 -2.87 18.83
N HIS A 36 15.83 -3.23 18.83
CA HIS A 36 15.35 -4.61 18.75
C HIS A 36 14.77 -4.88 17.37
N LYS A 37 15.66 -5.05 16.39
CA LYS A 37 15.36 -5.24 14.96
C LYS A 37 14.80 -6.62 14.60
N SER A 38 14.42 -7.49 15.54
CA SER A 38 14.19 -8.93 15.28
C SER A 38 12.73 -9.41 15.13
N SER A 39 11.71 -8.53 15.26
CA SER A 39 10.29 -8.94 15.06
C SER A 39 9.39 -7.93 14.32
N ARG A 40 9.96 -6.88 13.72
CA ARG A 40 9.24 -5.75 13.11
C ARG A 40 8.75 -6.04 11.70
N ASN A 41 7.48 -6.37 11.61
CA ASN A 41 6.73 -6.35 10.37
C ASN A 41 5.92 -5.05 10.33
N SER A 42 6.01 -4.35 9.20
CA SER A 42 5.33 -3.09 8.97
C SER A 42 4.41 -3.24 7.77
N ALA A 43 3.11 -2.99 7.95
CA ALA A 43 2.11 -3.29 6.95
C ALA A 43 1.29 -2.06 6.53
N VAL A 44 1.07 -1.99 5.23
CA VAL A 44 0.08 -1.13 4.58
C VAL A 44 -1.01 -2.03 4.02
N GLU A 45 -2.27 -1.75 4.34
CA GLU A 45 -3.39 -2.63 4.00
C GLU A 45 -4.54 -1.87 3.33
N LEU A 46 -5.05 -2.37 2.21
CA LEU A 46 -6.35 -1.98 1.68
C LEU A 46 -7.40 -2.91 2.28
N LEU A 47 -8.41 -2.33 2.94
CA LEU A 47 -9.35 -3.05 3.80
C LEU A 47 -10.77 -2.98 3.26
N PHE A 48 -11.52 -4.08 3.44
CA PHE A 48 -12.96 -4.16 3.20
C PHE A 48 -13.61 -5.08 4.24
N GLY A 49 -14.25 -4.49 5.26
CA GLY A 49 -14.79 -5.26 6.38
C GLY A 49 -13.74 -6.21 7.01
N PRO A 50 -13.98 -7.53 7.09
CA PRO A 50 -13.02 -8.51 7.61
C PRO A 50 -11.92 -8.90 6.61
N GLN A 51 -11.97 -8.39 5.37
CA GLN A 51 -11.07 -8.76 4.29
C GLN A 51 -9.87 -7.80 4.22
N ILE A 52 -8.71 -8.36 3.90
CA ILE A 52 -7.53 -7.59 3.49
C ILE A 52 -7.40 -7.75 1.98
N ILE A 53 -7.83 -6.72 1.24
CA ILE A 53 -7.85 -6.70 -0.23
C ILE A 53 -6.42 -6.74 -0.77
N LEU A 54 -5.54 -5.93 -0.18
CA LEU A 54 -4.11 -5.91 -0.48
C LEU A 54 -3.36 -5.66 0.82
N HIS A 55 -2.45 -6.57 1.16
CA HIS A 55 -1.52 -6.46 2.27
C HIS A 55 -0.12 -6.26 1.69
N ILE A 56 0.56 -5.17 2.04
CA ILE A 56 1.95 -4.92 1.67
C ILE A 56 2.76 -4.86 2.97
N ASN A 57 3.58 -5.88 3.19
CA ASN A 57 4.30 -6.08 4.44
C ASN A 57 5.80 -6.01 4.26
N PHE A 58 6.39 -4.97 4.81
CA PHE A 58 7.83 -4.78 4.90
C PHE A 58 8.36 -5.60 6.08
N ARG A 59 9.16 -6.62 5.78
CA ARG A 59 9.82 -7.50 6.74
C ARG A 59 11.32 -7.22 6.71
N PHE A 60 11.85 -6.68 7.80
CA PHE A 60 13.25 -6.24 7.88
C PHE A 60 14.21 -7.33 8.41
N HIS A 61 13.71 -8.54 8.70
CA HIS A 61 14.53 -9.64 9.20
C HIS A 61 15.19 -10.41 8.06
N GLN A 62 16.46 -10.76 8.26
CA GLN A 62 17.29 -11.71 7.51
C GLN A 62 17.49 -11.46 6.00
N ASP A 63 16.54 -10.88 5.27
CA ASP A 63 16.62 -10.71 3.80
C ASP A 63 15.95 -9.45 3.25
N HIS A 64 15.44 -8.56 4.14
CA HIS A 64 14.70 -7.35 3.78
C HIS A 64 13.70 -7.57 2.63
N VAL A 65 12.56 -8.19 2.94
CA VAL A 65 11.56 -8.56 1.94
C VAL A 65 10.25 -7.81 2.12
N VAL A 66 9.69 -7.37 1.00
CA VAL A 66 8.30 -6.93 0.89
C VAL A 66 7.46 -8.12 0.48
N VAL A 67 6.44 -8.41 1.28
CA VAL A 67 5.47 -9.47 1.01
C VAL A 67 4.14 -8.85 0.67
N MET A 68 3.59 -9.23 -0.48
CA MET A 68 2.26 -8.84 -0.93
C MET A 68 1.32 -10.04 -0.88
N ASN A 69 0.13 -9.85 -0.32
CA ASN A 69 -0.88 -10.91 -0.23
C ASN A 69 -2.28 -10.31 -0.08
N SER A 70 -3.30 -11.16 -0.05
CA SER A 70 -4.67 -10.83 0.33
C SER A 70 -5.17 -11.87 1.32
N ALA A 71 -6.08 -11.47 2.21
CA ALA A 71 -6.65 -12.36 3.21
C ALA A 71 -8.18 -12.28 3.21
N SER A 72 -8.83 -13.45 3.27
CA SER A 72 -10.27 -13.61 3.35
C SER A 72 -10.65 -14.29 4.66
N TYR A 73 -11.36 -13.59 5.54
CA TYR A 73 -11.73 -14.09 6.88
C TYR A 73 -10.52 -14.68 7.64
N GLY A 74 -9.37 -14.00 7.57
CA GLY A 74 -8.11 -14.44 8.19
C GLY A 74 -7.34 -15.52 7.42
N ASN A 75 -7.88 -16.08 6.34
CA ASN A 75 -7.18 -17.05 5.50
C ASN A 75 -6.33 -16.31 4.46
N TRP A 76 -5.01 -16.46 4.57
CA TRP A 76 -4.04 -15.88 3.64
C TRP A 76 -3.96 -16.68 2.35
N GLY A 77 -3.86 -16.00 1.21
CA GLY A 77 -3.55 -16.63 -0.07
C GLY A 77 -2.05 -16.82 -0.28
N ASP A 78 -1.66 -17.02 -1.54
CA ASP A 78 -0.25 -17.16 -1.91
C ASP A 78 0.52 -15.84 -1.75
N GLU A 79 1.72 -15.89 -1.18
CA GLU A 79 2.55 -14.71 -1.01
C GLU A 79 3.32 -14.36 -2.29
N VAL A 80 3.34 -13.07 -2.65
CA VAL A 80 4.26 -12.52 -3.64
C VAL A 80 5.38 -11.79 -2.91
N ARG A 81 6.63 -12.24 -3.09
CA ARG A 81 7.80 -11.73 -2.35
C ARG A 81 8.76 -10.96 -3.26
N ARG A 82 9.31 -9.85 -2.75
CA ARG A 82 10.34 -9.04 -3.41
C ARG A 82 11.35 -8.53 -2.39
N HIS A 83 12.63 -8.48 -2.74
CA HIS A 83 13.64 -7.87 -1.88
C HIS A 83 13.60 -6.35 -1.97
N HIS A 84 13.89 -5.68 -0.86
CA HIS A 84 14.12 -4.24 -0.79
C HIS A 84 15.39 -3.97 0.02
N SER A 85 15.96 -2.78 -0.14
CA SER A 85 17.16 -2.35 0.59
C SER A 85 16.96 -0.99 1.26
N CYS A 86 15.70 -0.63 1.52
CA CYS A 86 15.33 0.72 1.94
C CYS A 86 14.90 0.79 3.42
N ASP A 87 15.46 1.76 4.14
CA ASP A 87 15.08 2.14 5.51
C ASP A 87 13.99 3.23 5.55
N SER A 88 13.71 3.83 4.39
CA SER A 88 12.60 4.73 4.18
C SER A 88 11.95 4.44 2.84
N PHE A 89 10.65 4.65 2.76
CA PHE A 89 9.93 4.34 1.54
C PHE A 89 8.92 5.42 1.16
N HIS A 90 8.93 5.75 -0.12
CA HIS A 90 7.79 6.23 -0.86
C HIS A 90 7.14 5.03 -1.53
N LEU A 91 6.11 4.48 -0.89
CA LEU A 91 5.28 3.44 -1.45
C LEU A 91 4.19 4.10 -2.30
N ARG A 92 4.00 3.56 -3.49
CA ARG A 92 2.99 4.02 -4.44
C ARG A 92 2.23 2.83 -4.98
N ILE A 93 0.91 2.91 -4.95
CA ILE A 93 0.00 1.89 -5.45
C ILE A 93 -0.84 2.53 -6.55
N HIS A 94 -0.65 2.07 -7.78
CA HIS A 94 -1.38 2.49 -8.97
C HIS A 94 -2.45 1.46 -9.29
N LEU A 95 -3.67 1.93 -9.50
CA LEU A 95 -4.82 1.08 -9.76
C LEU A 95 -5.04 0.94 -11.26
N HIS A 96 -4.77 -0.27 -11.76
CA HIS A 96 -5.11 -0.68 -13.12
C HIS A 96 -6.38 -1.54 -13.10
N HIS A 97 -6.90 -1.87 -14.29
CA HIS A 97 -8.13 -2.64 -14.43
C HIS A 97 -8.02 -4.07 -13.87
N ASP A 98 -6.86 -4.68 -13.98
CA ASP A 98 -6.60 -6.09 -13.68
C ASP A 98 -5.55 -6.31 -12.57
N HIS A 99 -4.85 -5.25 -12.15
CA HIS A 99 -3.81 -5.34 -11.14
C HIS A 99 -3.56 -4.02 -10.38
N TYR A 100 -2.83 -4.13 -9.28
CA TYR A 100 -2.13 -3.02 -8.65
C TYR A 100 -0.68 -2.98 -9.16
N GLU A 101 -0.25 -1.83 -9.68
CA GLU A 101 1.16 -1.57 -9.93
C GLU A 101 1.77 -0.94 -8.67
N ILE A 102 2.80 -1.60 -8.13
CA ILE A 102 3.38 -1.26 -6.82
C ILE A 102 4.81 -0.78 -7.03
N ASP A 103 5.06 0.49 -6.72
CA ASP A 103 6.40 1.08 -6.74
C ASP A 103 6.90 1.36 -5.32
N LEU A 104 8.21 1.21 -5.16
CA LEU A 104 8.93 1.61 -3.95
C LEU A 104 10.07 2.54 -4.33
N ASN A 105 10.04 3.77 -3.82
CA ASN A 105 11.04 4.81 -4.12
C ASN A 105 11.22 5.07 -5.63
N GLY A 106 10.11 5.02 -6.39
CA GLY A 106 10.12 5.24 -7.84
C GLY A 106 10.60 4.05 -8.67
N LYS A 107 10.83 2.89 -8.05
CA LYS A 107 11.17 1.64 -8.73
C LYS A 107 10.01 0.66 -8.63
N LEU A 108 9.61 0.12 -9.78
CA LEU A 108 8.62 -0.95 -9.87
C LEU A 108 9.06 -2.18 -9.06
N MET A 109 8.19 -2.63 -8.16
CA MET A 109 8.37 -3.83 -7.35
C MET A 109 7.58 -5.02 -7.90
N ALA A 110 6.31 -4.79 -8.22
CA ALA A 110 5.42 -5.84 -8.70
C ALA A 110 4.18 -5.28 -9.40
N TYR A 111 3.66 -6.09 -10.31
CA TYR A 111 2.27 -6.07 -10.73
C TYR A 111 1.52 -7.14 -9.93
N TYR A 112 0.64 -6.71 -9.01
CA TYR A 112 -0.14 -7.62 -8.17
C TYR A 112 -1.56 -7.74 -8.73
N ALA A 113 -1.87 -8.87 -9.37
CA ALA A 113 -3.19 -9.12 -9.94
C ALA A 113 -4.29 -8.99 -8.86
N HIS A 114 -5.42 -8.39 -9.24
CA HIS A 114 -6.56 -8.22 -8.34
C HIS A 114 -7.08 -9.59 -7.92
N ARG A 115 -7.07 -9.87 -6.60
CA ARG A 115 -7.72 -11.05 -6.01
C ARG A 115 -9.15 -10.76 -5.55
N PHE A 116 -9.47 -9.49 -5.40
CA PHE A 116 -10.78 -8.96 -5.02
C PHE A 116 -11.06 -7.69 -5.82
N PRO A 117 -12.33 -7.27 -5.97
CA PRO A 117 -12.67 -6.01 -6.64
C PRO A 117 -12.00 -4.82 -5.94
N MET A 118 -11.25 -4.00 -6.68
CA MET A 118 -10.58 -2.82 -6.10
C MET A 118 -11.58 -1.79 -5.57
N GLU A 119 -12.77 -1.74 -6.18
CA GLU A 119 -13.86 -0.82 -5.84
C GLU A 119 -14.47 -1.12 -4.47
N SER A 120 -14.25 -2.32 -3.91
CA SER A 120 -14.74 -2.68 -2.58
C SER A 120 -13.89 -2.10 -1.45
N VAL A 121 -12.73 -1.52 -1.75
CA VAL A 121 -11.85 -0.97 -0.71
C VAL A 121 -12.54 0.19 0.02
N GLN A 122 -12.59 0.10 1.35
CA GLN A 122 -13.25 1.06 2.23
C GLN A 122 -12.29 1.80 3.16
N ALA A 123 -11.08 1.28 3.37
CA ALA A 123 -10.12 1.91 4.27
C ALA A 123 -8.68 1.54 3.96
N LEU A 124 -7.76 2.41 4.39
CA LEU A 124 -6.33 2.16 4.46
C LEU A 124 -5.93 1.84 5.91
N GLY A 125 -5.43 0.64 6.14
CA GLY A 125 -4.81 0.24 7.41
C GLY A 125 -3.30 0.47 7.39
N LEU A 126 -2.79 1.04 8.47
CA LEU A 126 -1.37 1.26 8.70
C LEU A 126 -0.97 0.60 10.02
N LYS A 127 -0.02 -0.33 9.98
CA LYS A 127 0.38 -1.17 11.12
C LYS A 127 1.88 -1.31 11.22
N GLY A 128 2.37 -1.53 12.44
CA GLY A 128 3.78 -1.80 12.70
C GLY A 128 4.56 -0.54 13.06
N ASP A 129 5.84 -0.51 12.70
CA ASP A 129 6.80 0.44 13.26
C ASP A 129 7.41 1.35 12.18
N PHE A 130 6.56 2.21 11.63
CA PHE A 130 6.99 3.32 10.78
C PHE A 130 6.33 4.62 11.21
N THR A 131 7.05 5.71 11.04
CA THR A 131 6.50 7.07 11.09
C THR A 131 6.02 7.47 9.70
N ILE A 132 4.74 7.76 9.55
CA ILE A 132 4.17 8.33 8.33
C ILE A 132 4.46 9.83 8.30
N LYS A 133 5.01 10.33 7.19
CA LYS A 133 5.28 11.75 6.96
C LYS A 133 4.19 12.43 6.14
N LYS A 134 3.58 11.69 5.21
CA LYS A 134 2.44 12.13 4.39
C LYS A 134 1.71 10.89 3.89
N SER A 135 0.39 10.87 3.97
CA SER A 135 -0.43 9.78 3.48
C SER A 135 -1.59 10.27 2.63
N VAL A 136 -1.80 9.52 1.55
CA VAL A 136 -3.02 9.37 0.76
C VAL A 136 -3.52 10.64 0.09
N SER A 137 -3.53 10.61 -1.24
CA SER A 137 -4.60 11.25 -2.00
C SER A 137 -4.92 10.27 -3.11
N PRO A 138 -6.17 9.77 -3.23
CA PRO A 138 -6.63 9.21 -4.50
C PRO A 138 -6.51 10.35 -5.52
N ASP A 139 -5.43 10.35 -6.29
CA ASP A 139 -5.33 11.28 -7.41
C ASP A 139 -6.18 10.70 -8.54
N PHE A 140 -7.35 11.30 -8.75
CA PHE A 140 -8.26 10.91 -9.82
C PHE A 140 -7.82 11.47 -11.18
N ASN A 141 -6.70 12.21 -11.25
CA ASN A 141 -6.38 13.05 -12.38
C ASN A 141 -4.94 12.86 -12.88
N SER A 142 -4.64 11.70 -13.51
CA SER A 142 -3.38 11.58 -14.27
C SER A 142 -3.44 10.91 -15.65
N THR A 143 -4.59 10.40 -16.13
CA THR A 143 -4.66 9.89 -17.53
C THR A 143 -5.91 10.25 -18.33
N TRP A 144 -6.87 11.02 -17.78
CA TRP A 144 -8.02 11.49 -18.57
C TRP A 144 -7.71 12.65 -19.53
N ASN A 145 -6.62 13.38 -19.31
CA ASN A 145 -6.28 14.57 -20.11
C ASN A 145 -5.30 14.33 -21.26
N GLU A 146 -4.77 13.12 -21.43
CA GLU A 146 -3.75 12.85 -22.48
C GLU A 146 -4.32 12.17 -23.73
N LYS A 147 -5.59 11.73 -23.72
CA LYS A 147 -6.30 11.16 -24.87
C LYS A 147 -7.21 12.14 -25.63
N ARG A 148 -7.12 13.45 -25.37
CA ARG A 148 -7.91 14.49 -26.06
C ARG A 148 -7.09 15.52 -26.85
N ARG A 149 -5.83 15.19 -27.18
CA ARG A 149 -4.93 16.05 -27.97
C ARG A 149 -4.37 15.38 -29.24
N LEU A 150 -5.09 14.42 -29.81
CA LEU A 150 -4.90 13.96 -31.19
C LEU A 150 -6.27 13.77 -31.84
#